data_AF-A0A960IGG4-F1
#
_entry.id   AF-A0A960IGG4-F1
#
_cell.length_a   1.000
_cell.length_b   1.000
_cell.length_c   1.000
_cell.angle_alpha   90.00
_cell.angle_beta   90.00
_cell.angle_gamma   90.00
#
_symmetry.space_group_name_H-M   'P 1'
#
loop_
_entity.id
_entity.type
_entity.pdbx_description
1 polymer ?
#
loop_
_entity_poly.entity_id
_entity_poly.type
_entity_poly.pdbx_seq_one_letter_code
_entity_poly.pdbx_strand_id
1 'polypeptide(L)' 'MRSTDGTWNVPDKPTLDGLEATWVPRWDEAGTYAFDRSAERADVYSIDTPPPTVSGSLHVGHVF' A
#
# COMPACT_ATOMS: atom_id res chain seq x y z
N MET A 1 -29.02 -16.33 21.35
CA MET A 1 -28.29 -15.19 21.93
C MET A 1 -26.80 -15.57 21.89
N ARG A 2 -26.03 -15.08 20.92
CA ARG A 2 -24.60 -15.40 20.76
C ARG A 2 -23.83 -14.14 21.13
N SER A 3 -23.11 -14.15 22.26
CA SER A 3 -22.18 -13.08 22.63
C SER A 3 -20.91 -13.23 21.80
N THR A 4 -20.50 -12.16 21.13
CA THR A 4 -19.20 -12.05 20.47
C THR A 4 -18.38 -11.03 21.23
N ASP A 5 -17.77 -11.44 22.34
CA ASP A 5 -16.77 -10.64 23.04
C ASP A 5 -15.42 -10.81 22.32
N GLY A 6 -15.25 -10.10 21.20
CA GLY A 6 -13.96 -9.93 20.56
C GLY A 6 -13.22 -8.80 21.26
N THR A 7 -12.31 -9.12 22.18
CA THR A 7 -11.43 -8.13 22.79
C THR A 7 -10.48 -7.56 21.73
N TRP A 8 -10.79 -6.38 21.21
CA TRP A 8 -9.90 -5.66 20.31
C TRP A 8 -8.73 -5.11 21.13
N ASN A 9 -7.60 -5.81 21.11
CA ASN A 9 -6.37 -5.35 21.77
C ASN A 9 -5.67 -4.32 20.88
N VAL A 10 -5.98 -3.03 21.06
CA VAL A 10 -5.19 -1.94 20.51
C VAL A 10 -4.03 -1.64 21.47
N PRO A 11 -2.76 -1.62 21.01
CA PRO A 11 -1.66 -1.19 21.86
C PRO A 11 -1.70 0.32 22.10
N ASP A 12 -1.31 0.77 23.30
CA ASP A 12 -1.23 2.19 23.67
C ASP A 12 -0.30 3.00 22.76
N LYS A 13 0.72 2.33 22.18
CA LYS A 13 1.61 2.91 21.18
C LYS A 13 1.77 1.95 19.99
N PRO A 14 1.12 2.21 18.84
CA PRO A 14 1.37 1.44 17.63
C PRO A 14 2.80 1.66 17.13
N THR A 15 3.39 0.63 16.53
CA THR A 15 4.69 0.70 15.83
C THR A 15 4.53 0.22 14.39
N LEU A 16 5.49 0.57 13.52
CA LEU A 16 5.51 0.13 12.13
C LEU A 16 6.30 -1.18 11.94
N ASP A 17 6.86 -1.72 13.03
CA ASP A 17 7.76 -2.87 12.97
C ASP A 17 7.05 -4.08 12.37
N GLY A 18 7.67 -4.67 11.35
CA GLY A 18 7.14 -5.86 10.68
C GLY A 18 5.91 -5.64 9.80
N LEU A 19 5.35 -4.42 9.73
CA LEU A 19 4.19 -4.14 8.86
C LEU A 19 4.56 -4.29 7.39
N GLU A 20 5.72 -3.78 6.96
CA GLU A 20 6.18 -3.93 5.57
C GLU A 20 6.34 -5.40 5.20
N ALA A 21 7.04 -6.18 6.03
CA ALA A 21 7.23 -7.61 5.82
C ALA A 21 5.91 -8.40 5.79
N THR A 22 4.85 -7.87 6.43
CA THR A 22 3.52 -8.49 6.43
C THR A 22 2.71 -8.08 5.20
N TRP A 23 2.67 -6.80 4.87
CA TRP A 23 1.72 -6.24 3.91
C TRP A 23 2.24 -6.23 2.48
N VAL A 24 3.54 -6.01 2.27
CA VAL A 24 4.14 -6.06 0.92
C VAL A 24 3.82 -7.39 0.21
N PRO A 25 4.13 -8.57 0.79
CA PRO A 25 3.83 -9.83 0.10
C PRO A 25 2.33 -10.07 -0.06
N ARG A 26 1.51 -9.70 0.94
CA ARG A 26 0.05 -9.86 0.86
C ARG A 26 -0.57 -9.03 -0.26
N TRP A 27 -0.12 -7.78 -0.42
CA TRP A 27 -0.63 -6.91 -1.48
C TRP A 27 -0.20 -7.39 -2.87
N ASP A 28 1.02 -7.93 -2.98
CA ASP A 28 1.52 -8.55 -4.21
C ASP A 28 0.70 -9.80 -4.58
N GLU A 29 0.53 -10.73 -3.64
CA GLU A 29 -0.29 -11.94 -3.81
C GLU A 29 -1.74 -11.61 -4.19
N ALA A 30 -2.31 -10.56 -3.59
CA ALA A 30 -3.66 -10.11 -3.88
C ALA A 30 -3.78 -9.31 -5.20
N GLY A 31 -2.66 -8.96 -5.84
CA GLY A 31 -2.65 -8.09 -7.03
C GLY A 31 -3.20 -6.70 -6.75
N THR A 32 -3.01 -6.16 -5.53
CA THR A 32 -3.64 -4.92 -5.04
C THR A 32 -3.36 -3.72 -5.95
N TYR A 33 -2.19 -3.69 -6.59
CA TYR A 33 -1.77 -2.63 -7.50
C TYR A 33 -1.84 -3.04 -8.98
N ALA A 34 -2.39 -4.21 -9.30
CA ALA A 34 -2.52 -4.67 -10.68
C ALA A 34 -3.58 -3.84 -11.41
N PHE A 35 -3.25 -3.38 -12.62
CA PHE A 35 -4.18 -2.62 -13.44
C PHE A 35 -5.27 -3.52 -14.02
N ASP A 36 -6.53 -3.22 -13.70
CA ASP A 36 -7.69 -3.86 -14.32
C ASP A 36 -7.93 -3.30 -15.73
N ARG A 37 -7.63 -4.11 -16.75
CA ARG A 37 -7.82 -3.74 -18.16
C ARG A 37 -9.28 -3.75 -18.62
N SER A 38 -10.19 -4.27 -17.80
CA SER A 38 -11.62 -4.29 -18.10
C SER A 38 -12.36 -3.04 -17.60
N ALA A 39 -11.70 -2.19 -16.81
CA ALA A 39 -12.27 -0.96 -16.31
C ALA A 39 -12.64 0.02 -17.44
N GLU A 40 -13.81 0.65 -17.31
CA GLU A 40 -14.25 1.68 -18.24
C GLU A 40 -13.36 2.92 -18.13
N ARG A 41 -13.17 3.64 -19.25
CA ARG A 41 -12.26 4.79 -19.30
C ARG A 41 -12.58 5.88 -18.27
N ALA A 42 -13.86 6.03 -17.91
CA ALA A 42 -14.30 7.01 -16.91
C ALA A 42 -13.79 6.70 -15.49
N ASP A 43 -13.46 5.43 -15.21
CA ASP A 43 -12.96 4.96 -13.91
C ASP A 43 -11.42 4.88 -13.88
N VAL A 44 -10.75 5.19 -14.99
CA VAL A 44 -9.29 5.15 -15.11
C VAL A 44 -8.68 6.51 -14.81
N TYR A 45 -7.81 6.54 -13.81
CA TYR A 45 -6.92 7.67 -13.53
C TYR A 45 -5.48 7.32 -13.94
N SER A 46 -4.78 8.26 -14.59
CA SER A 46 -3.40 8.07 -15.03
C SER A 46 -2.49 9.06 -14.32
N ILE A 47 -1.46 8.55 -13.66
CA ILE A 47 -0.41 9.36 -13.02
C ILE A 47 0.85 9.18 -13.85
N ASP A 48 1.27 10.25 -14.54
CA ASP A 48 2.53 10.28 -15.27
C ASP A 48 3.61 10.89 -14.36
N THR A 49 4.19 10.05 -13.49
CA THR A 49 5.32 10.50 -12.67
C THR A 49 6.54 10.65 -13.59
N PRO A 50 7.13 11.86 -13.73
CA PRO A 50 8.27 12.07 -14.61
C PRO A 50 9.39 11.10 -14.21
N PRO A 51 10.12 10.53 -15.18
CA PRO A 51 11.14 9.54 -14.90
C PRO A 51 12.15 10.14 -13.92
N PRO A 52 12.52 9.42 -12.83
CA PRO A 52 13.51 9.92 -11.91
C PRO A 52 14.80 10.12 -12.70
N THR A 53 15.33 11.35 -12.72
CA THR A 53 16.65 11.58 -13.31
C THR A 53 17.65 10.72 -12.53
N VAL A 54 18.24 9.72 -13.20
CA VAL A 54 19.13 8.75 -12.57
C VAL A 54 20.50 9.41 -12.34
N SER A 55 20.62 10.24 -11.31
CA SER A 55 21.85 10.96 -10.96
C SER A 55 22.53 10.43 -9.67
N GLY A 56 22.01 9.36 -9.07
CA GLY A 56 22.57 8.77 -7.85
C GLY A 56 21.56 7.95 -7.06
N SER A 57 21.80 7.82 -5.74
CA SER A 57 20.89 7.15 -4.81
C SER A 57 19.58 7.93 -4.61
N LEU A 58 18.47 7.20 -4.43
CA LEU A 58 17.20 7.75 -3.98
C LEU A 58 17.41 8.49 -2.65
N HIS A 59 17.16 9.79 -2.65
CA HIS A 59 17.13 10.63 -1.45
C HIS A 59 15.70 11.07 -1.14
N VAL A 60 15.47 11.61 0.05
CA VAL A 60 14.12 11.97 0.54
C VAL A 60 13.30 12.84 -0.43
N GLY A 61 13.97 13.63 -1.27
CA GLY A 61 13.33 14.43 -2.32
C GLY A 61 12.65 13.64 -3.44
N HIS A 62 12.83 12.31 -3.52
CA HIS A 62 12.06 11.42 -4.40
C HIS A 62 10.73 10.96 -3.79
N VAL A 63 10.52 11.14 -2.48
CA VAL A 63 9.33 10.70 -1.74
C VAL A 63 8.31 11.84 -1.59
N PHE A 64 8.62 13.04 -2.06
CA PHE A 64 7.78 14.24 -1.95
C PHE A 64 7.25 14.71 -3.30
#